data_AF-A0A0R3WJM0-F1
#
_entry.id   AF-A0A0R3WJM0-F1
#
_cell.length_a   1.000
_cell.length_b   1.000
_cell.length_c   1.000
_cell.angle_alpha   90.00
_cell.angle_beta   90.00
_cell.angle_gamma   90.00
#
_symmetry.space_group_name_H-M   'P 1'
#
loop_
_entity.id
_entity.type
_entity.pdbx_description
1 polymer ?
#
loop_
_entity_poly.entity_id
_entity_poly.type
_entity_poly.pdbx_seq_one_letter_code
_entity_poly.pdbx_strand_id
1 'polypeptide(L)'
;MYNGIGLPTPRGSGTNGYVQRNLAYLTTYKDRINYKTDVEVKRADALAFKEPNKDILMHEKKRQVEVRCFELRQTMEDQGYTEEEIDEKVSVLRKELTSRLTDDIAPKSLGEAFKSGTTLIPDANRLVPRGTHETAAVTILKNTVFKEALGIGDDYEDGSAMRSSRERRQQAEEARALFESQKNLKPLNSSSDDSEEGNDNTKEKKFRKRKKNHGHHKRRKRSRKEPSNSSNSSSVEDSKEGREKHSKRRHHRESKS
;
A
#
# COMPACT_ATOMS: atom_id res chain seq x y z
N MET A 1 11.78 45.30 7.15
CA MET A 1 12.82 44.72 8.04
C MET A 1 13.72 43.83 7.20
N TYR A 2 15.03 44.03 7.33
CA TYR A 2 16.09 43.46 6.50
C TYR A 2 16.32 41.99 6.90
N ASN A 3 15.47 41.02 6.51
CA ASN A 3 15.63 39.55 6.69
C ASN A 3 16.46 39.03 7.92
N GLY A 4 16.37 39.68 9.09
CA GLY A 4 17.24 39.41 10.25
C GLY A 4 18.75 39.70 10.07
N ILE A 5 19.17 40.38 9.00
CA ILE A 5 20.57 40.69 8.66
C ILE A 5 20.84 42.21 8.79
N GLY A 6 22.03 42.58 9.29
CA GLY A 6 22.43 43.98 9.47
C GLY A 6 22.29 44.50 10.91
N LEU A 7 22.47 45.81 11.09
CA LEU A 7 22.40 46.48 12.39
C LEU A 7 20.97 47.00 12.66
N PRO A 8 20.48 46.94 13.91
CA PRO A 8 19.18 47.48 14.28
C PRO A 8 19.13 49.02 14.16
N THR A 9 20.25 49.68 14.50
CA THR A 9 20.48 51.10 14.28
C THR A 9 21.96 51.31 13.90
N PRO A 10 22.27 52.18 12.92
CA PRO A 10 23.66 52.49 12.55
C PRO A 10 24.35 53.42 13.57
N ARG A 11 23.57 54.05 14.46
CA ARG A 11 24.06 54.97 15.50
C ARG A 11 24.90 54.20 16.53
N GLY A 12 26.13 54.64 16.74
CA GLY A 12 27.09 53.99 17.66
C GLY A 12 27.97 52.91 17.02
N SER A 13 27.67 52.46 15.80
CA SER A 13 28.52 51.51 15.06
C SER A 13 29.68 52.17 14.31
N GLY A 14 29.68 53.50 14.16
CA GLY A 14 30.71 54.21 13.39
C GLY A 14 30.66 53.96 11.88
N THR A 15 29.56 53.41 11.36
CA THR A 15 29.36 53.14 9.92
C THR A 15 28.00 53.66 9.45
N ASN A 16 27.81 53.76 8.13
CA ASN A 16 26.55 54.23 7.53
C ASN A 16 25.42 53.18 7.58
N GLY A 17 25.68 51.97 8.09
CA GLY A 17 24.69 50.88 8.14
C GLY A 17 24.35 50.25 6.80
N TYR A 18 25.16 50.46 5.75
CA TYR A 18 24.93 49.88 4.43
C TYR A 18 25.33 48.39 4.41
N VAL A 19 24.39 47.52 4.04
CA VAL A 19 24.58 46.05 4.07
C VAL A 19 24.51 45.50 2.65
N GLN A 20 25.64 44.99 2.14
CA GLN A 20 25.70 44.35 0.82
C GLN A 20 25.60 42.83 0.95
N ARG A 21 24.96 42.18 -0.02
CA ARG A 21 25.00 40.71 -0.14
C ARG A 21 26.41 40.25 -0.48
N ASN A 22 26.87 39.16 0.13
CA ASN A 22 28.13 38.53 -0.24
C ASN A 22 27.99 37.88 -1.64
N LEU A 23 28.78 38.33 -2.62
CA LEU A 23 28.79 37.78 -3.99
C LEU A 23 29.56 36.46 -4.11
N ALA A 24 30.54 36.23 -3.24
CA ALA A 24 31.35 35.00 -3.22
C ALA A 24 30.66 33.85 -2.48
N TYR A 25 29.55 34.12 -1.78
CA TYR A 25 28.76 33.08 -1.13
C TYR A 25 27.98 32.30 -2.19
N LEU A 26 28.54 31.18 -2.63
CA LEU A 26 27.83 30.19 -3.40
C LEU A 26 26.84 29.49 -2.46
N THR A 27 25.57 29.89 -2.55
CA THR A 27 24.50 29.13 -1.91
C THR A 27 24.49 27.74 -2.54
N THR A 28 24.84 26.73 -1.75
CA THR A 28 24.70 25.34 -2.16
C THR A 28 23.22 25.02 -2.09
N TYR A 29 22.48 25.42 -3.13
CA TYR A 29 21.23 24.75 -3.45
C TYR A 29 21.62 23.31 -3.77
N LYS A 30 21.66 22.45 -2.74
CA LYS A 30 21.55 21.03 -2.99
C LYS A 30 20.28 20.88 -3.80
N ASP A 31 20.40 20.44 -5.05
CA ASP A 31 19.24 20.12 -5.87
C ASP A 31 18.34 19.26 -5.01
N ARG A 32 17.16 19.80 -4.68
CA ARG A 32 16.17 19.04 -3.94
C ARG A 32 15.73 17.97 -4.91
N ILE A 33 16.27 16.78 -4.70
CA ILE A 33 15.89 15.60 -5.45
C ILE A 33 14.41 15.38 -5.13
N ASN A 34 13.53 15.71 -6.08
CA ASN A 34 12.08 15.61 -5.92
C ASN A 34 11.58 14.17 -5.94
N TYR A 35 12.48 13.19 -6.09
CA TYR A 35 12.19 11.77 -6.02
C TYR A 35 12.85 11.15 -4.79
N LYS A 36 12.19 10.13 -4.23
CA LYS A 36 12.76 9.37 -3.12
C LYS A 36 13.99 8.64 -3.62
N THR A 37 15.11 8.82 -2.94
CA THR A 37 16.33 8.07 -3.24
C THR A 37 16.15 6.59 -2.86
N ASP A 38 16.90 5.67 -3.48
CA ASP A 38 16.81 4.24 -3.16
C ASP A 38 17.02 3.95 -1.66
N VAL A 39 17.84 4.78 -0.99
CA VAL A 39 18.06 4.69 0.46
C VAL A 39 16.80 5.07 1.24
N GLU A 40 16.07 6.09 0.79
CA GLU A 40 14.80 6.50 1.41
C GLU A 40 13.68 5.51 1.14
N VAL A 41 13.63 4.88 -0.04
CA VAL A 41 12.69 3.79 -0.36
C VAL A 41 12.97 2.59 0.54
N LYS A 42 14.23 2.12 0.60
CA LYS A 42 14.63 1.04 1.50
C LYS A 42 14.34 1.34 2.96
N ARG A 43 14.54 2.59 3.40
CA ARG A 43 14.21 3.02 4.76
C ARG A 43 12.71 3.02 5.02
N ALA A 44 11.90 3.47 4.06
CA ALA A 44 10.45 3.45 4.16
C ALA A 44 9.91 2.01 4.22
N ASP A 45 10.44 1.12 3.39
CA ASP A 45 10.11 -0.30 3.39
C ASP A 45 10.50 -0.94 4.73
N ALA A 46 11.73 -0.70 5.21
CA ALA A 46 12.18 -1.21 6.50
C ALA A 46 11.36 -0.71 7.70
N LEU A 47 10.76 0.49 7.59
CA LEU A 47 9.84 1.02 8.61
C LEU A 47 8.44 0.40 8.50
N ALA A 48 7.99 0.05 7.29
CA ALA A 48 6.70 -0.58 7.04
C ALA A 48 6.65 -2.05 7.46
N PHE A 49 7.78 -2.78 7.41
CA PHE A 49 7.86 -4.21 7.71
C PHE A 49 8.38 -4.54 9.12
N LYS A 50 8.17 -3.66 10.10
CA LYS A 50 8.48 -4.03 11.49
C LYS A 50 7.40 -4.95 12.03
N GLU A 51 7.79 -6.16 12.40
CA GLU A 51 6.90 -7.09 13.08
C GLU A 51 6.37 -6.46 14.38
N PRO A 52 5.08 -6.62 14.69
CA PRO A 52 4.50 -6.13 15.92
C PRO A 52 5.09 -6.91 17.11
N ASN A 53 5.58 -6.19 18.11
CA ASN A 53 6.06 -6.83 19.34
C ASN A 53 4.84 -7.32 20.14
N LYS A 54 4.79 -8.63 20.38
CA LYS A 54 3.72 -9.30 21.12
C LYS A 54 3.60 -8.78 22.55
N ASP A 55 4.71 -8.47 23.22
CA ASP A 55 4.70 -7.99 24.59
C ASP A 55 3.98 -6.64 24.68
N ILE A 56 4.27 -5.73 23.75
CA ILE A 56 3.64 -4.40 23.71
C ILE A 56 2.13 -4.52 23.47
N LEU A 57 1.71 -5.42 22.58
CA LEU A 57 0.28 -5.69 22.36
C LEU A 57 -0.40 -6.27 23.61
N MET A 58 0.28 -7.18 24.33
CA MET A 58 -0.24 -7.75 25.57
C MET A 58 -0.31 -6.71 26.69
N HIS A 59 0.64 -5.78 26.76
CA HIS A 59 0.60 -4.65 27.68
C HIS A 59 -0.57 -3.72 27.39
N GLU A 60 -0.82 -3.39 26.12
CA GLU A 60 -1.96 -2.54 25.77
C GLU A 60 -3.29 -3.22 26.11
N LYS A 61 -3.42 -4.53 25.85
CA LYS A 61 -4.58 -5.32 26.28
C LYS A 61 -4.79 -5.29 27.80
N LYS A 62 -3.74 -5.49 28.59
CA LYS A 62 -3.82 -5.38 30.07
C LYS A 62 -4.20 -3.96 30.51
N ARG A 63 -3.63 -2.94 29.87
CA ARG A 63 -3.96 -1.53 30.11
C ARG A 63 -5.44 -1.26 29.84
N GLN A 64 -6.01 -1.83 28.77
CA GLN A 64 -7.44 -1.71 28.48
C GLN A 64 -8.32 -2.30 29.58
N VAL A 65 -7.93 -3.43 30.19
CA VAL A 65 -8.65 -3.97 31.37
C VAL A 65 -8.64 -2.96 32.52
N GLU A 66 -7.48 -2.41 32.85
CA GLU A 66 -7.37 -1.45 33.95
C GLU A 66 -8.15 -0.16 33.67
N VAL A 67 -8.20 0.29 32.41
CA VAL A 67 -9.06 1.42 32.00
C VAL A 67 -10.53 1.09 32.24
N ARG A 68 -11.00 -0.10 31.88
CA ARG A 68 -12.40 -0.51 32.15
C ARG A 68 -12.70 -0.61 33.64
N CYS A 69 -11.77 -1.13 34.43
CA CYS A 69 -11.88 -1.15 35.89
C CYS A 69 -11.99 0.26 36.47
N PHE A 70 -11.18 1.20 35.95
CA PHE A 70 -11.19 2.59 36.37
C PHE A 70 -12.49 3.31 35.97
N GLU A 71 -12.97 3.08 34.74
CA GLU A 71 -14.27 3.59 34.28
C GLU A 71 -15.41 3.12 35.20
N LEU A 72 -15.46 1.82 35.54
CA LEU A 72 -16.48 1.30 36.47
C LEU A 72 -16.37 1.97 37.84
N ARG A 73 -15.17 2.06 38.39
CA ARG A 73 -14.92 2.73 39.68
C ARG A 73 -15.47 4.16 39.67
N GLN A 74 -15.09 4.95 38.67
CA GLN A 74 -15.55 6.33 38.54
C GLN A 74 -17.08 6.42 38.44
N THR A 75 -17.72 5.55 37.65
CA THR A 75 -19.19 5.55 37.55
C THR A 75 -19.90 5.20 38.86
N MET A 76 -19.29 4.35 39.70
CA MET A 76 -19.85 4.00 41.00
C MET A 76 -19.59 5.07 42.06
N GLU A 77 -18.43 5.73 42.03
CA GLU A 77 -18.14 6.89 42.87
C GLU A 77 -19.12 8.03 42.58
N ASP A 78 -19.38 8.32 41.29
CA ASP A 78 -20.38 9.32 40.87
C ASP A 78 -21.81 8.98 41.32
N GLN A 79 -22.11 7.69 41.49
CA GLN A 79 -23.40 7.19 41.99
C GLN A 79 -23.49 7.16 43.53
N GLY A 80 -22.38 7.43 44.23
CA GLY A 80 -22.34 7.50 45.69
C GLY A 80 -22.31 6.14 46.41
N TYR A 81 -21.79 5.10 45.76
CA TYR A 81 -21.53 3.80 46.41
C TYR A 81 -20.41 3.89 47.45
N THR A 82 -20.38 2.96 48.40
CA THR A 82 -19.31 2.85 49.39
C THR A 82 -18.03 2.29 48.77
N GLU A 83 -16.86 2.65 49.33
CA GLU A 83 -15.56 2.19 48.82
C GLU A 83 -15.44 0.67 48.80
N GLU A 84 -16.01 -0.03 49.80
CA GLU A 84 -16.00 -1.49 49.90
C GLU A 84 -16.77 -2.15 48.74
N GLU A 85 -17.98 -1.67 48.45
CA GLU A 85 -18.80 -2.20 47.35
C GLU A 85 -18.17 -1.94 45.97
N ILE A 86 -17.49 -0.81 45.83
CA ILE A 86 -16.74 -0.45 44.61
C ILE A 86 -15.59 -1.42 44.40
N ASP A 87 -14.77 -1.66 45.42
CA ASP A 87 -13.61 -2.54 45.32
C ASP A 87 -14.01 -3.99 45.05
N GLU A 88 -15.10 -4.48 45.65
CA GLU A 88 -15.64 -5.81 45.36
C GLU A 88 -16.02 -5.94 43.88
N LYS A 89 -16.86 -5.03 43.36
CA LYS A 89 -17.32 -5.10 41.96
C LYS A 89 -16.18 -4.92 40.96
N VAL A 90 -15.24 -4.01 41.23
CA VAL A 90 -14.05 -3.81 40.39
C VAL A 90 -13.15 -5.04 40.41
N SER A 91 -13.01 -5.71 41.56
CA SER A 91 -12.21 -6.95 41.66
C SER A 91 -12.80 -8.10 40.84
N VAL A 92 -14.13 -8.23 40.83
CA VAL A 92 -14.86 -9.21 40.03
C VAL A 92 -14.67 -8.92 38.54
N LEU A 93 -14.88 -7.67 38.12
CA LEU A 93 -14.69 -7.24 36.74
C LEU A 93 -13.24 -7.45 36.27
N ARG A 94 -12.24 -7.12 37.11
CA ARG A 94 -10.82 -7.34 36.79
C ARG A 94 -10.53 -8.82 36.56
N LYS A 95 -11.06 -9.72 37.41
CA LYS A 95 -10.88 -11.18 37.25
C LYS A 95 -11.53 -11.69 35.97
N GLU A 96 -12.74 -11.21 35.66
CA GLU A 96 -13.47 -11.60 34.46
C GLU A 96 -12.76 -11.15 33.17
N LEU A 97 -12.29 -9.90 33.11
CA LEU A 97 -11.61 -9.39 31.93
C LEU A 97 -10.21 -9.99 31.75
N THR A 98 -9.50 -10.27 32.84
CA THR A 98 -8.19 -10.93 32.76
C THR A 98 -8.31 -12.39 32.35
N SER A 99 -9.33 -13.14 32.79
CA SER A 99 -9.56 -14.52 32.36
C SER A 99 -9.92 -14.61 30.87
N ARG A 100 -10.81 -13.73 30.39
CA ARG A 100 -11.12 -13.64 28.95
C ARG A 100 -9.87 -13.37 28.11
N LEU A 101 -8.96 -12.53 28.61
CA LEU A 101 -7.69 -12.22 27.95
C LEU A 101 -6.74 -13.42 27.85
N THR A 102 -6.70 -14.27 28.88
CA THR A 102 -5.88 -15.49 28.86
C THR A 102 -6.45 -16.53 27.91
N ASP A 103 -7.77 -16.63 27.80
CA ASP A 103 -8.45 -17.60 26.93
C ASP A 103 -8.28 -17.25 25.43
N ASP A 104 -8.17 -15.97 25.10
CA ASP A 104 -7.94 -15.47 23.73
C ASP A 104 -6.49 -15.66 23.22
N ILE A 105 -5.60 -16.23 24.04
CA ILE A 105 -4.25 -16.65 23.61
C ILE A 105 -4.34 -17.90 22.73
N ALA A 106 -5.40 -18.71 22.85
CA ALA A 106 -5.71 -19.76 21.89
C ALA A 106 -6.24 -19.10 20.60
N PRO A 107 -5.69 -19.43 19.41
CA PRO A 107 -6.07 -18.75 18.17
C PRO A 107 -7.51 -19.13 17.79
N LYS A 108 -8.47 -18.33 18.23
CA LYS A 108 -9.82 -18.34 17.68
C LYS A 108 -9.76 -17.79 16.26
N SER A 109 -10.50 -18.43 15.37
CA SER A 109 -10.60 -18.16 13.93
C SER A 109 -10.54 -16.66 13.60
N LEU A 110 -9.89 -16.32 12.48
CA LEU A 110 -9.69 -14.96 11.97
C LEU A 110 -10.99 -14.13 11.89
N GLY A 111 -12.15 -14.80 11.79
CA GLY A 111 -13.48 -14.18 11.83
C GLY A 111 -13.94 -13.68 13.22
N GLU A 112 -13.30 -14.10 14.32
CA GLU A 112 -13.65 -13.71 15.68
C GLU A 112 -12.87 -12.47 16.15
N ALA A 113 -11.65 -12.28 15.64
CA ALA A 113 -10.87 -11.04 15.83
C ALA A 113 -11.57 -9.79 15.26
N PHE A 114 -12.46 -9.97 14.27
CA PHE A 114 -13.28 -8.89 13.70
C PHE A 114 -14.58 -8.65 14.49
N LYS A 115 -15.00 -9.61 15.32
CA LYS A 115 -16.21 -9.52 16.17
C LYS A 115 -15.92 -9.00 17.57
N SER A 116 -14.69 -9.21 18.06
CA SER A 116 -14.21 -8.58 19.29
C SER A 116 -14.19 -7.07 19.10
N GLY A 117 -15.21 -6.40 19.66
CA GLY A 117 -15.46 -4.96 19.58
C GLY A 117 -14.38 -4.09 20.19
N THR A 118 -13.16 -4.20 19.69
CA THR A 118 -12.04 -3.33 19.99
C THR A 118 -12.25 -2.05 19.20
N THR A 119 -12.99 -1.11 19.81
CA THR A 119 -13.20 0.27 19.36
C THR A 119 -13.50 0.40 17.86
N LEU A 120 -14.60 -0.19 17.41
CA LEU A 120 -15.24 0.29 16.19
C LEU A 120 -15.83 1.66 16.51
N ILE A 121 -15.40 2.70 15.81
CA ILE A 121 -16.16 3.94 15.77
C ILE A 121 -17.50 3.58 15.10
N PRO A 122 -18.67 3.85 15.73
CA PRO A 122 -19.97 3.40 15.21
C PRO A 122 -20.25 3.79 13.76
N ASP A 123 -19.63 4.88 13.29
CA ASP A 123 -19.90 5.47 11.97
C ASP A 123 -18.95 4.98 10.86
N ALA A 124 -17.84 4.33 11.21
CA ALA A 124 -16.88 3.83 10.24
C ALA A 124 -16.35 2.49 10.75
N ASN A 125 -16.82 1.40 10.15
CA ASN A 125 -16.48 0.01 10.41
C ASN A 125 -14.97 -0.27 10.15
N ARG A 126 -14.09 0.45 10.85
CA ARG A 126 -12.65 0.57 10.62
C ARG A 126 -11.95 0.56 11.97
N LEU A 127 -11.06 -0.40 12.14
CA LEU A 127 -10.12 -0.42 13.26
C LEU A 127 -9.20 0.80 13.15
N VAL A 128 -9.26 1.69 14.15
CA VAL A 128 -8.34 2.82 14.30
C VAL A 128 -7.31 2.44 15.37
N PRO A 129 -6.18 1.83 14.96
CA PRO A 129 -5.11 1.53 15.90
C PRO A 129 -4.58 2.82 16.55
N ARG A 130 -4.34 2.79 17.85
CA ARG A 130 -3.84 3.92 18.64
C ARG A 130 -2.31 3.90 18.72
N GLY A 131 -1.71 2.71 18.74
CA GLY A 131 -0.26 2.51 18.86
C GLY A 131 0.43 2.04 17.57
N THR A 132 1.74 2.27 17.46
CA THR A 132 2.56 1.85 16.30
C THR A 132 2.52 0.33 16.08
N HIS A 133 2.65 -0.47 17.12
CA HIS A 133 2.59 -1.93 17.01
C HIS A 133 1.19 -2.45 16.66
N GLU A 134 0.14 -1.78 17.12
CA GLU A 134 -1.22 -2.07 16.68
C GLU A 134 -1.40 -1.75 15.20
N THR A 135 -0.86 -0.62 14.71
CA THR A 135 -0.90 -0.29 13.28
C THR A 135 -0.20 -1.36 12.44
N ALA A 136 0.93 -1.88 12.91
CA ALA A 136 1.69 -2.92 12.23
C ALA A 136 0.90 -4.25 12.22
N ALA A 137 0.34 -4.66 13.36
CA ALA A 137 -0.50 -5.85 13.45
C ALA A 137 -1.73 -5.78 12.52
N VAL A 138 -2.45 -4.64 12.53
CA VAL A 138 -3.59 -4.40 11.63
C VAL A 138 -3.14 -4.40 10.15
N THR A 139 -1.97 -3.87 9.84
CA THR A 139 -1.44 -3.87 8.47
C THR A 139 -1.10 -5.27 8.01
N ILE A 140 -0.47 -6.10 8.86
CA ILE A 140 -0.22 -7.51 8.56
C ILE A 140 -1.54 -8.24 8.30
N LEU A 141 -2.53 -8.11 9.17
CA LEU A 141 -3.84 -8.73 8.99
C LEU A 141 -4.55 -8.27 7.70
N LYS A 142 -4.46 -6.98 7.35
CA LYS A 142 -5.00 -6.48 6.08
C LYS A 142 -4.28 -7.10 4.89
N ASN A 143 -2.95 -7.20 4.97
CA ASN A 143 -2.15 -7.81 3.93
C ASN A 143 -2.42 -9.31 3.80
N THR A 144 -2.67 -10.04 4.90
CA THR A 144 -3.03 -11.47 4.85
C THR A 144 -4.39 -11.68 4.18
N VAL A 145 -5.42 -10.93 4.60
CA VAL A 145 -6.75 -10.97 3.97
C VAL A 145 -6.67 -10.61 2.48
N PHE A 146 -5.86 -9.60 2.14
CA PHE A 146 -5.66 -9.21 0.75
C PHE A 146 -4.91 -10.28 -0.06
N LYS A 147 -3.91 -10.92 0.53
CA LYS A 147 -3.14 -12.03 -0.05
C LYS A 147 -4.06 -13.22 -0.37
N GLU A 148 -4.90 -13.61 0.59
CA GLU A 148 -5.92 -14.66 0.41
C GLU A 148 -6.93 -14.30 -0.68
N ALA A 149 -7.44 -13.06 -0.68
CA ALA A 149 -8.40 -12.59 -1.68
C ALA A 149 -7.82 -12.56 -3.11
N LEU A 150 -6.51 -12.33 -3.25
CA LEU A 150 -5.79 -12.44 -4.53
C LEU A 150 -5.44 -13.88 -4.92
N GLY A 151 -5.72 -14.87 -4.07
CA GLY A 151 -5.36 -16.27 -4.30
C GLY A 151 -3.85 -16.52 -4.21
N ILE A 152 -3.12 -15.67 -3.49
CA ILE A 152 -1.69 -15.85 -3.24
C ILE A 152 -1.57 -16.80 -2.04
N GLY A 153 -1.11 -18.03 -2.29
CA GLY A 153 -0.91 -19.03 -1.22
C GLY A 153 0.23 -18.69 -0.27
N ASP A 154 0.35 -19.45 0.81
CA ASP A 154 1.46 -19.32 1.76
C ASP A 154 2.81 -19.75 1.21
N ASP A 155 2.79 -20.61 0.19
CA ASP A 155 3.97 -21.06 -0.54
C ASP A 155 4.48 -20.04 -1.58
N TYR A 156 3.90 -18.84 -1.63
CA TYR A 156 4.32 -17.81 -2.58
C TYR A 156 5.67 -17.20 -2.18
N GLU A 157 6.71 -17.53 -2.93
CA GLU A 157 8.03 -16.89 -2.85
C GLU A 157 8.08 -15.62 -3.70
N ASP A 158 8.59 -14.52 -3.13
CA ASP A 158 8.81 -13.29 -3.88
C ASP A 158 9.82 -13.51 -5.03
N GLY A 159 9.55 -12.90 -6.18
CA GLY A 159 10.31 -13.13 -7.42
C GLY A 159 9.97 -14.40 -8.21
N SER A 160 9.10 -15.28 -7.68
CA SER A 160 8.68 -16.50 -8.39
C SER A 160 7.57 -16.28 -9.43
N ALA A 161 6.92 -15.11 -9.44
CA ALA A 161 5.81 -14.79 -10.35
C ALA A 161 6.13 -14.98 -11.85
N MET A 162 7.41 -14.84 -12.24
CA MET A 162 7.86 -14.98 -13.63
C MET A 162 8.68 -16.26 -13.89
N ARG A 163 8.86 -17.16 -12.90
CA ARG A 163 9.63 -18.41 -13.10
C ARG A 163 9.02 -19.27 -14.20
N SER A 164 7.71 -19.52 -14.14
CA SER A 164 6.98 -20.29 -15.17
C SER A 164 7.08 -19.67 -16.58
N SER A 165 7.09 -18.34 -16.67
CA SER A 165 7.27 -17.64 -17.94
C SER A 165 8.71 -17.73 -18.46
N ARG A 166 9.70 -17.72 -17.57
CA ARG A 166 11.12 -17.91 -17.93
C ARG A 166 11.38 -19.34 -18.38
N GLU A 167 10.87 -20.33 -17.65
CA GLU A 167 10.95 -21.75 -18.00
C GLU A 167 10.27 -22.02 -19.34
N ARG A 168 9.06 -21.51 -19.57
CA ARG A 168 8.37 -21.66 -20.86
C ARG A 168 9.17 -21.03 -22.02
N ARG A 169 9.83 -19.90 -21.77
CA ARG A 169 10.69 -19.25 -22.77
C ARG A 169 11.94 -20.07 -23.07
N GLN A 170 12.61 -20.59 -22.04
CA GLN A 170 13.76 -21.49 -22.19
C GLN A 170 13.39 -22.76 -22.96
N GLN A 171 12.29 -23.44 -22.59
CA GLN A 171 11.81 -24.62 -23.30
C GLN A 171 11.47 -24.33 -24.77
N ALA A 172 10.90 -23.16 -25.08
CA ALA A 172 10.61 -22.77 -26.46
C ALA A 172 11.89 -22.49 -27.27
N GLU A 173 12.91 -21.91 -26.65
CA GLU A 173 14.21 -21.67 -27.27
C GLU A 173 14.95 -23.00 -27.50
N GLU A 174 14.94 -23.92 -26.53
CA GLU A 174 15.49 -25.27 -26.65
C GLU A 174 14.76 -26.09 -27.73
N ALA A 175 13.43 -26.08 -27.76
CA ALA A 175 12.66 -26.76 -28.79
C ALA A 175 12.94 -26.21 -30.20
N ARG A 176 13.14 -24.89 -30.32
CA ARG A 176 13.57 -24.28 -31.59
C ARG A 176 14.97 -24.72 -31.98
N ALA A 177 15.91 -24.72 -31.03
CA ALA A 177 17.29 -25.16 -31.27
C ALA A 177 17.36 -26.64 -31.66
N LEU A 178 16.56 -27.50 -31.02
CA LEU A 178 16.44 -28.93 -31.38
C LEU A 178 15.81 -29.13 -32.76
N PHE A 179 14.77 -28.35 -33.10
CA PHE A 179 14.17 -28.40 -34.43
C PHE A 179 15.16 -27.95 -35.52
N GLU A 180 15.95 -26.91 -35.26
CA GLU A 180 16.98 -26.40 -36.16
C GLU A 180 18.16 -27.38 -36.31
N SER A 181 18.62 -27.99 -35.22
CA SER A 181 19.65 -29.04 -35.28
C SER A 181 19.16 -30.29 -36.03
N GLN A 182 17.92 -30.71 -35.82
CA GLN A 182 17.32 -31.85 -36.52
C GLN A 182 17.11 -31.54 -38.02
N LYS A 183 16.82 -30.30 -38.39
CA LYS A 183 16.80 -29.85 -39.79
C LYS A 183 18.19 -29.90 -40.43
N ASN A 184 19.22 -29.45 -39.71
CA ASN A 184 20.61 -29.46 -40.20
C ASN A 184 21.21 -30.87 -40.29
N LEU A 185 20.73 -31.82 -39.45
CA LEU A 185 21.16 -33.21 -39.46
C LEU A 185 20.42 -34.10 -40.48
N LYS A 186 19.35 -33.61 -41.13
CA LYS A 186 18.81 -34.29 -42.31
C LYS A 186 19.83 -34.11 -43.45
N PRO A 187 20.53 -35.16 -43.87
CA PRO A 187 21.56 -35.04 -44.90
C PRO A 187 20.91 -34.78 -46.26
N LEU A 188 21.71 -34.18 -47.13
CA LEU A 188 21.64 -34.28 -48.59
C LEU A 188 21.41 -35.74 -49.03
N ASN A 189 20.15 -36.17 -49.03
CA ASN A 189 19.61 -37.28 -49.80
C ASN A 189 18.39 -36.77 -50.57
N SER A 190 18.62 -35.77 -51.42
CA SER A 190 17.74 -35.43 -52.55
C SER A 190 18.50 -34.58 -53.59
N SER A 191 19.51 -35.18 -54.21
CA SER A 191 19.89 -34.91 -55.60
C SER A 191 20.67 -36.12 -56.07
N SER A 192 20.02 -37.15 -56.61
CA SER A 192 19.90 -37.31 -58.07
C SER A 192 19.07 -38.56 -58.37
N ASP A 193 17.87 -38.40 -58.94
CA ASP A 193 17.58 -39.04 -60.23
C ASP A 193 16.50 -38.21 -60.93
N ASP A 194 16.84 -37.74 -62.13
CA ASP A 194 15.99 -37.03 -63.09
C ASP A 194 16.06 -37.83 -64.39
N SER A 195 14.98 -37.82 -65.18
CA SER A 195 14.70 -38.55 -66.46
C SER A 195 13.88 -39.85 -66.27
N GLU A 196 12.73 -40.14 -66.91
CA GLU A 196 12.08 -39.62 -68.12
C GLU A 196 10.54 -39.76 -68.10
N GLU A 197 9.94 -39.11 -69.09
CA GLU A 197 8.54 -39.07 -69.50
C GLU A 197 7.81 -40.42 -69.61
N GLY A 198 6.51 -40.37 -69.29
CA GLY A 198 5.54 -41.40 -69.64
C GLY A 198 4.15 -40.78 -69.72
N ASN A 199 3.79 -40.26 -70.89
CA ASN A 199 2.42 -39.89 -71.25
C ASN A 199 1.50 -41.11 -71.09
N ASP A 200 0.45 -41.01 -70.27
CA ASP A 200 -0.83 -41.63 -70.63
C ASP A 200 -2.01 -40.85 -70.04
N ASN A 201 -2.74 -40.20 -70.94
CA ASN A 201 -4.07 -39.68 -70.68
C ASN A 201 -5.03 -40.87 -70.61
N THR A 202 -5.72 -41.06 -69.49
CA THR A 202 -7.19 -41.20 -69.42
C THR A 202 -7.61 -41.86 -68.12
N LYS A 203 -8.40 -41.12 -67.31
CA LYS A 203 -9.72 -41.52 -66.79
C LYS A 203 -10.12 -40.59 -65.64
N GLU A 204 -10.76 -39.52 -66.05
CA GLU A 204 -12.03 -39.05 -65.51
C GLU A 204 -12.53 -39.77 -64.24
N LYS A 205 -12.51 -39.07 -63.10
CA LYS A 205 -13.63 -39.06 -62.14
C LYS A 205 -13.55 -37.88 -61.16
N LYS A 206 -14.49 -36.95 -61.38
CA LYS A 206 -14.95 -35.89 -60.48
C LYS A 206 -15.09 -36.40 -59.03
N PHE A 207 -14.73 -35.60 -58.02
CA PHE A 207 -15.68 -35.13 -56.99
C PHE A 207 -15.06 -34.07 -56.03
N ARG A 208 -15.50 -32.82 -56.23
CA ARG A 208 -15.92 -31.80 -55.25
C ARG A 208 -14.99 -31.36 -54.09
N LYS A 209 -14.50 -30.12 -54.27
CA LYS A 209 -14.28 -29.05 -53.28
C LYS A 209 -15.04 -29.21 -51.96
N ARG A 210 -14.29 -29.13 -50.84
CA ARG A 210 -14.73 -28.49 -49.60
C ARG A 210 -13.62 -27.57 -49.08
N LYS A 211 -13.72 -26.28 -49.45
CA LYS A 211 -13.00 -25.18 -48.78
C LYS A 211 -13.50 -25.10 -47.34
N LYS A 212 -12.64 -25.31 -46.35
CA LYS A 212 -12.85 -24.75 -45.00
C LYS A 212 -12.04 -23.46 -44.91
N ASN A 213 -12.77 -22.35 -45.00
CA ASN A 213 -12.27 -21.02 -44.67
C ASN A 213 -11.92 -20.98 -43.17
N HIS A 214 -10.66 -20.78 -42.82
CA HIS A 214 -10.33 -20.17 -41.53
C HIS A 214 -10.10 -18.68 -41.75
N GLY A 215 -11.15 -17.94 -41.44
CA GLY A 215 -11.21 -16.49 -41.53
C GLY A 215 -10.17 -15.82 -40.64
N HIS A 216 -9.45 -14.92 -41.27
CA HIS A 216 -8.55 -13.95 -40.69
C HIS A 216 -9.37 -13.00 -39.77
N HIS A 217 -9.47 -13.29 -38.48
CA HIS A 217 -10.01 -12.34 -37.51
C HIS A 217 -9.01 -11.20 -37.28
N LYS A 218 -9.11 -10.16 -38.11
CA LYS A 218 -8.62 -8.82 -37.77
C LYS A 218 -9.38 -8.34 -36.53
N ARG A 219 -8.74 -8.41 -35.34
CA ARG A 219 -9.24 -7.68 -34.17
C ARG A 219 -9.06 -6.19 -34.42
N ARG A 220 -10.20 -5.56 -34.67
CA ARG A 220 -10.42 -4.12 -34.80
C ARG A 220 -9.82 -3.38 -33.61
N LYS A 221 -9.01 -2.35 -33.89
CA LYS A 221 -8.73 -1.27 -32.95
C LYS A 221 -10.07 -0.66 -32.52
N ARG A 222 -10.40 -0.78 -31.23
CA ARG A 222 -11.44 0.06 -30.61
C ARG A 222 -10.74 1.32 -30.11
N SER A 223 -10.84 2.38 -30.92
CA SER A 223 -10.86 3.75 -30.40
C SER A 223 -12.24 4.02 -29.78
N ARG A 224 -12.28 5.04 -28.90
CA ARG A 224 -13.41 5.61 -28.12
C ARG A 224 -13.34 5.20 -26.64
N LYS A 225 -13.43 6.10 -25.67
CA LYS A 225 -13.74 7.54 -25.65
C LYS A 225 -13.37 8.05 -24.24
N GLU A 226 -12.88 9.26 -24.13
CA GLU A 226 -12.83 9.99 -22.86
C GLU A 226 -14.25 10.20 -22.30
N PRO A 227 -14.44 10.19 -20.97
CA PRO A 227 -15.63 10.76 -20.37
C PRO A 227 -15.43 12.28 -20.21
N SER A 228 -16.12 13.01 -21.07
CA SER A 228 -16.37 14.44 -20.94
C SER A 228 -17.18 14.76 -19.69
N ASN A 229 -16.74 15.82 -19.01
CA ASN A 229 -17.53 16.63 -18.08
C ASN A 229 -18.86 17.11 -18.69
N SER A 230 -19.94 16.99 -17.91
CA SER A 230 -21.09 17.92 -17.87
C SER A 230 -21.95 17.54 -16.64
N SER A 231 -21.86 18.26 -15.52
CA SER A 231 -22.74 19.39 -15.15
C SER A 231 -24.24 19.09 -15.20
N ASN A 232 -24.86 18.94 -14.02
CA ASN A 232 -26.20 19.48 -13.74
C ASN A 232 -26.26 19.75 -12.22
N SER A 233 -26.06 21.00 -11.79
CA SER A 233 -27.08 22.04 -11.64
C SER A 233 -28.19 21.65 -10.66
N SER A 234 -28.04 22.14 -9.42
CA SER A 234 -29.14 22.44 -8.52
C SER A 234 -28.76 23.72 -7.77
N SER A 235 -29.31 24.81 -8.27
CA SER A 235 -29.41 26.15 -7.69
C SER A 235 -29.89 26.13 -6.23
N VAL A 236 -29.24 26.88 -5.33
CA VAL A 236 -29.86 27.91 -4.46
C VAL A 236 -28.77 28.94 -4.08
N GLU A 237 -29.20 30.19 -3.95
CA GLU A 237 -28.48 31.47 -3.94
C GLU A 237 -27.72 31.83 -2.65
N ASP A 238 -26.64 32.63 -2.80
CA ASP A 238 -26.41 33.97 -2.20
C ASP A 238 -25.83 33.92 -0.76
N SER A 239 -24.59 34.31 -0.50
CA SER A 239 -24.22 35.72 -0.28
C SER A 239 -22.69 35.88 -0.13
N LYS A 240 -22.21 37.07 -0.50
CA LYS A 240 -20.83 37.57 -0.43
C LYS A 240 -20.31 37.77 1.00
N GLU A 241 -19.04 37.42 1.22
CA GLU A 241 -17.99 38.12 2.02
C GLU A 241 -16.82 37.11 2.19
N GLY A 242 -15.53 37.39 1.94
CA GLY A 242 -14.74 38.53 2.40
C GLY A 242 -13.85 38.07 3.57
N ARG A 243 -12.51 38.06 3.39
CA ARG A 243 -11.44 37.85 4.42
C ARG A 243 -11.27 36.41 4.93
N GLU A 244 -10.13 35.92 5.43
CA GLU A 244 -8.78 36.40 5.67
C GLU A 244 -7.90 35.13 5.86
N LYS A 245 -6.65 35.14 5.37
CA LYS A 245 -5.70 34.03 5.61
C LYS A 245 -5.16 34.11 7.03
N HIS A 246 -5.63 33.22 7.91
CA HIS A 246 -5.15 33.15 9.29
C HIS A 246 -3.76 32.47 9.36
N SER A 247 -2.73 33.27 9.59
CA SER A 247 -1.42 32.80 10.03
C SER A 247 -1.49 32.26 11.46
N LYS A 248 -0.92 31.07 11.69
CA LYS A 248 -0.77 30.48 13.03
C LYS A 248 0.32 31.25 13.81
N ARG A 249 -0.09 32.05 14.80
CA ARG A 249 0.80 32.60 15.84
C ARG A 249 1.11 31.49 16.86
N ARG A 250 2.40 31.22 17.06
CA ARG A 250 2.91 30.45 18.20
C ARG A 250 2.96 31.38 19.41
N HIS A 251 2.27 31.02 20.49
CA HIS A 251 2.42 31.66 21.79
C HIS A 251 3.69 31.11 22.46
N HIS A 252 4.68 31.97 22.69
CA HIS A 252 5.72 31.70 23.68
C HIS A 252 5.23 32.25 25.02
N ARG A 253 5.13 31.36 26.01
CA ARG A 253 4.97 31.70 27.42
C ARG A 253 6.27 32.30 27.94
N GLU A 254 6.14 33.47 28.54
CA GLU A 254 7.14 34.16 29.34
C GLU A 254 7.19 33.48 30.71
N SER A 255 8.35 32.92 31.09
CA SER A 255 8.63 32.47 32.45
C SER A 255 9.48 33.52 33.14
N LYS A 256 8.84 34.33 33.98
CA LYS A 256 9.47 35.04 35.09
C LYS A 256 9.60 34.06 36.26
N SER A 257 10.84 33.82 36.68
CA SER A 257 11.35 33.67 38.05
C SER A 257 12.86 33.45 37.95
#